data_AF-A0A941VYL3-F1
#
_entry.id   AF-A0A941VYL3-F1
#
_cell.length_a   1.000
_cell.length_b   1.000
_cell.length_c   1.000
_cell.angle_alpha   90.00
_cell.angle_beta   90.00
_cell.angle_gamma   90.00
#
_symmetry.space_group_name_H-M   'P 1'
#
loop_
_entity.id
_entity.type
_entity.pdbx_description
1 polymer ?
#
loop_
_entity_poly.entity_id
_entity_poly.type
_entity_poly.pdbx_seq_one_letter_code
_entity_poly.pdbx_strand_id
1 'polypeptide(L)'
;SSLVSYAVEKKVSKHPEEFGQGAIEGVAGPESANNAASSSSFIPLLTLGIPGNASIAMIFACLLIKGVKPGPFLIVEHPDVFWGVIASMYVGNIMLIILNLPLVGVWVQLLRVPYGILAPVVILFTAIGSYSIANQAFDLYALIAFGVLGYVLRKLKFEAGPLPLAFILGPMIEGSMRQSLLMSGGNFLIFVTRPISLTIVAVFALFVVGQAVFAIRRAKRSAGVQAAV
;
A
#
# COMPACT_ATOMS: atom_id res chain seq x y z
N SER A 1 -11.22 2.40 -5.06
CA SER A 1 -10.23 3.44 -5.38
C SER A 1 -10.94 4.78 -5.46
N SER A 2 -10.42 5.78 -4.76
CA SER A 2 -11.02 7.13 -4.67
C SER A 2 -11.10 7.85 -6.02
N LEU A 3 -10.15 7.61 -6.92
CA LEU A 3 -10.15 8.18 -8.28
C LEU A 3 -11.33 7.68 -9.13
N VAL A 4 -11.65 6.38 -9.03
CA VAL A 4 -12.78 5.79 -9.75
C VAL A 4 -14.09 6.31 -9.17
N SER A 5 -14.19 6.40 -7.84
CA SER A 5 -15.36 6.99 -7.18
C SER A 5 -15.58 8.44 -7.62
N TYR A 6 -14.53 9.26 -7.65
CA TYR A 6 -14.61 10.64 -8.13
C TYR A 6 -15.08 10.73 -9.59
N ALA A 7 -14.52 9.90 -10.47
CA ALA A 7 -14.89 9.88 -11.88
C ALA A 7 -16.34 9.42 -12.11
N VAL A 8 -16.82 8.46 -11.32
CA VAL A 8 -18.20 7.99 -11.36
C VAL A 8 -19.15 9.05 -10.83
N GLU A 9 -18.86 9.65 -9.67
CA GLU A 9 -19.66 10.75 -9.09
C GLU A 9 -19.80 11.91 -10.07
N LYS A 10 -18.70 12.33 -10.68
CA LYS A 10 -18.73 13.40 -11.69
C LYS A 10 -19.60 13.05 -12.90
N LYS A 11 -19.60 11.79 -13.32
CA LYS A 11 -20.35 11.34 -14.50
C LYS A 11 -21.86 11.21 -14.23
N VAL A 12 -22.23 10.88 -12.99
CA VAL A 12 -23.63 10.65 -12.59
C VAL A 12 -24.28 11.92 -12.02
N SER A 13 -23.48 12.86 -11.53
CA SER A 13 -23.99 14.11 -10.96
C SER A 13 -24.78 14.93 -11.97
N LYS A 14 -25.83 15.59 -11.46
CA LYS A 14 -26.63 16.57 -12.20
C LYS A 14 -25.89 17.89 -12.41
N HIS A 15 -24.86 18.16 -11.59
CA HIS A 15 -24.06 19.39 -11.59
C HIS A 15 -22.56 19.08 -11.73
N PRO A 16 -22.12 18.49 -12.86
CA PRO A 16 -20.72 18.13 -13.09
C PRO A 16 -19.75 19.33 -13.11
N GLU A 17 -20.26 20.56 -13.28
CA GLU A 17 -19.54 21.83 -13.26
C GLU A 17 -19.00 22.24 -11.88
N GLU A 18 -19.60 21.74 -10.80
CA GLU A 18 -19.18 22.04 -9.42
C GLU A 18 -17.98 21.18 -8.97
N PHE A 19 -17.68 20.10 -9.70
CA PHE A 19 -16.56 19.22 -9.43
C PHE A 19 -15.23 19.93 -9.68
N GLY A 20 -14.45 20.12 -8.62
CA GLY A 20 -13.20 20.91 -8.63
C GLY A 20 -13.34 22.29 -8.00
N GLN A 21 -14.57 22.73 -7.70
CA GLN A 21 -14.86 23.98 -6.99
C GLN A 21 -15.32 23.74 -5.54
N GLY A 22 -15.34 22.49 -5.08
CA GLY A 22 -15.70 22.12 -3.71
C GLY A 22 -17.03 21.37 -3.56
N ALA A 23 -17.57 20.78 -4.63
CA ALA A 23 -18.74 19.90 -4.55
C ALA A 23 -18.58 18.83 -3.45
N ILE A 24 -19.58 18.70 -2.58
CA ILE A 24 -19.56 17.79 -1.42
C ILE A 24 -19.43 16.34 -1.89
N GLU A 25 -20.14 15.98 -2.96
CA GLU A 25 -20.11 14.67 -3.60
C GLU A 25 -18.71 14.32 -4.12
N GLY A 26 -17.97 15.34 -4.58
CA GLY A 26 -16.58 15.22 -5.02
C GLY A 26 -15.58 14.93 -3.90
N VAL A 27 -16.00 15.02 -2.63
CA VAL A 27 -15.18 14.69 -1.45
C VAL A 27 -15.74 13.47 -0.73
N ALA A 28 -17.05 13.44 -0.46
CA ALA A 28 -17.71 12.40 0.33
C ALA A 28 -17.59 11.01 -0.28
N GLY A 29 -17.80 10.87 -1.60
CA GLY A 29 -17.64 9.59 -2.30
C GLY A 29 -16.19 9.08 -2.26
N PRO A 30 -15.21 9.87 -2.74
CA PRO A 30 -13.80 9.49 -2.70
C PRO A 30 -13.24 9.19 -1.31
N GLU A 31 -13.66 9.94 -0.29
CA GLU A 31 -13.26 9.69 1.11
C GLU A 31 -13.89 8.41 1.67
N SER A 32 -15.17 8.16 1.37
CA SER A 32 -15.82 6.89 1.74
C SER A 32 -15.13 5.70 1.09
N ALA A 33 -14.76 5.82 -0.19
CA ALA A 33 -14.00 4.80 -0.92
C ALA A 33 -12.59 4.59 -0.34
N ASN A 34 -11.93 5.66 0.11
CA ASN A 34 -10.62 5.58 0.75
C ASN A 34 -10.70 4.87 2.11
N ASN A 35 -11.69 5.21 2.93
CA ASN A 35 -11.87 4.62 4.24
C ASN A 35 -12.21 3.11 4.16
N ALA A 36 -13.10 2.74 3.23
CA ALA A 36 -13.40 1.34 2.93
C ALA A 36 -12.17 0.57 2.42
N ALA A 37 -11.37 1.17 1.53
CA ALA A 37 -10.14 0.57 1.03
C ALA A 37 -9.10 0.33 2.14
N SER A 38 -8.98 1.28 3.07
CA SER A 38 -8.03 1.21 4.18
C SER A 38 -8.34 0.03 5.11
N SER A 39 -9.62 -0.14 5.46
CA SER A 39 -10.07 -1.26 6.31
C SER A 39 -10.00 -2.61 5.59
N SER A 40 -10.46 -2.68 4.33
CA SER A 40 -10.45 -3.92 3.54
C SER A 40 -9.04 -4.41 3.19
N SER A 41 -8.03 -3.52 3.18
CA SER A 41 -6.63 -3.91 2.94
C SER A 41 -6.05 -4.83 4.02
N PHE A 42 -6.69 -4.93 5.19
CA PHE A 42 -6.32 -5.90 6.24
C PHE A 42 -6.78 -7.32 5.93
N ILE A 43 -7.81 -7.52 5.12
CA ILE A 43 -8.34 -8.86 4.82
C ILE A 43 -7.27 -9.76 4.20
N PRO A 44 -6.59 -9.39 3.09
CA PRO A 44 -5.55 -10.23 2.52
C PRO A 44 -4.32 -10.34 3.43
N LEU A 45 -4.02 -9.33 4.24
CA LEU A 45 -2.94 -9.40 5.22
C LEU A 45 -3.23 -10.46 6.29
N LEU A 46 -4.38 -10.39 6.95
CA LEU A 46 -4.71 -11.25 8.08
C LEU A 46 -5.02 -12.68 7.63
N THR A 47 -5.62 -12.86 6.46
CA THR A 47 -6.03 -14.18 5.96
C THR A 47 -4.96 -14.89 5.12
N LEU A 48 -4.17 -14.16 4.33
CA LEU A 48 -3.18 -14.75 3.43
C LEU A 48 -1.72 -14.38 3.78
N GLY A 49 -1.51 -13.43 4.69
CA GLY A 49 -0.18 -12.91 4.98
C GLY A 49 0.37 -12.00 3.87
N ILE A 50 -0.50 -11.45 3.01
CA ILE A 50 -0.09 -10.67 1.83
C ILE A 50 -0.51 -9.20 2.01
N PRO A 51 0.43 -8.27 2.23
CA PRO A 51 0.12 -6.85 2.31
C PRO A 51 -0.22 -6.27 0.93
N GLY A 52 -1.35 -5.57 0.83
CA GLY A 52 -1.83 -4.97 -0.43
C GLY A 52 -1.27 -3.58 -0.76
N ASN A 53 -0.61 -2.92 0.20
CA ASN A 53 0.00 -1.60 0.02
C ASN A 53 1.14 -1.36 1.03
N ALA A 54 1.87 -0.25 0.86
CA ALA A 54 3.03 0.09 1.69
C ALA A 54 2.70 0.22 3.19
N SER A 55 1.57 0.84 3.52
CA SER A 55 1.16 1.06 4.92
C SER A 55 0.85 -0.26 5.62
N ILE A 56 0.11 -1.15 4.96
CA ILE A 56 -0.20 -2.50 5.47
C ILE A 56 1.06 -3.37 5.52
N ALA A 57 2.04 -3.16 4.63
CA ALA A 57 3.33 -3.83 4.72
C ALA A 57 4.07 -3.46 6.02
N MET A 58 4.05 -2.18 6.43
CA MET A 58 4.64 -1.79 7.72
C MET A 58 3.96 -2.46 8.90
N ILE A 59 2.63 -2.62 8.86
CA ILE A 59 1.88 -3.38 9.88
C ILE A 59 2.30 -4.86 9.87
N PHE A 60 2.43 -5.47 8.68
CA PHE A 60 2.92 -6.83 8.52
C PHE A 60 4.31 -7.01 9.16
N ALA A 61 5.24 -6.11 8.88
CA ALA A 61 6.58 -6.13 9.49
C ALA A 61 6.51 -6.00 11.02
N CYS A 62 5.66 -5.12 11.55
CA CYS A 62 5.45 -4.99 12.99
C CYS A 62 4.96 -6.29 13.62
N LEU A 63 3.98 -6.96 13.00
CA LEU A 63 3.47 -8.25 13.48
C LEU A 63 4.57 -9.32 13.47
N LEU A 64 5.37 -9.39 12.40
CA LEU A 64 6.51 -10.32 12.32
C LEU A 64 7.56 -10.04 13.41
N ILE A 65 7.89 -8.77 13.68
CA ILE A 65 8.81 -8.39 14.77
C ILE A 65 8.26 -8.81 16.14
N LYS A 66 6.94 -8.78 16.31
CA LYS A 66 6.25 -9.27 17.52
C LYS A 66 6.05 -10.79 17.55
N GLY A 67 6.60 -11.52 16.58
CA GLY A 67 6.51 -12.97 16.50
C GLY A 67 5.16 -13.50 16.01
N VAL A 68 4.26 -12.62 15.57
CA VAL A 68 2.95 -12.99 15.02
C VAL A 68 3.09 -13.10 13.50
N LYS A 69 2.74 -14.25 12.92
CA LYS A 69 2.72 -14.46 11.47
C LYS A 69 1.29 -14.41 10.94
N PRO A 70 0.91 -13.33 10.23
CA PRO A 70 -0.40 -13.25 9.56
C PRO A 70 -0.55 -14.33 8.48
N GLY A 71 -1.78 -14.82 8.31
CA GLY A 71 -2.09 -15.91 7.39
C GLY A 71 -3.25 -16.78 7.89
N PRO A 72 -3.54 -17.91 7.21
CA PRO A 72 -4.72 -18.72 7.50
C PRO A 72 -4.76 -19.27 8.94
N PHE A 73 -3.58 -19.48 9.52
CA PHE A 73 -3.43 -19.99 10.88
C PHE A 73 -3.54 -18.92 11.97
N LEU A 74 -3.52 -17.63 11.63
CA LEU A 74 -3.57 -16.54 12.61
C LEU A 74 -4.81 -16.63 13.52
N ILE A 75 -5.96 -17.02 12.97
CA ILE A 75 -7.23 -17.15 13.72
C ILE A 75 -7.13 -18.26 14.77
N VAL A 76 -6.34 -19.30 14.51
CA VAL A 76 -6.20 -20.46 15.40
C VAL A 76 -5.06 -20.26 16.39
N GLU A 77 -3.92 -19.76 15.93
CA GLU A 77 -2.70 -19.59 16.73
C GLU A 77 -2.73 -18.32 17.59
N HIS A 78 -3.33 -17.23 17.09
CA HIS A 78 -3.41 -15.92 17.75
C HIS A 78 -4.82 -15.32 17.65
N PRO A 79 -5.85 -16.00 18.21
CA PRO A 79 -7.25 -15.54 18.14
C PRO A 79 -7.44 -14.17 18.82
N ASP A 80 -6.69 -13.91 19.89
CA ASP A 80 -6.65 -12.65 20.62
C ASP A 80 -6.16 -11.50 19.76
N VAL A 81 -5.09 -11.72 18.97
CA VAL A 81 -4.58 -10.71 18.03
C VAL A 81 -5.57 -10.49 16.90
N PHE A 82 -6.13 -11.56 16.32
CA PHE A 82 -7.09 -11.45 15.23
C PHE A 82 -8.34 -10.66 15.65
N TRP A 83 -9.02 -11.10 16.71
CA TRP A 83 -10.23 -10.42 17.20
C TRP A 83 -9.92 -9.07 17.83
N GLY A 84 -8.75 -8.90 18.44
CA GLY A 84 -8.27 -7.62 18.95
C GLY A 84 -8.10 -6.58 17.85
N VAL A 85 -7.51 -6.95 16.71
CA VAL A 85 -7.41 -6.08 15.54
C VAL A 85 -8.81 -5.71 15.02
N ILE A 86 -9.70 -6.69 14.82
CA ILE A 86 -11.07 -6.42 14.35
C ILE A 86 -11.84 -5.52 15.32
N ALA A 87 -11.80 -5.80 16.62
CA ALA A 87 -12.43 -4.96 17.64
C ALA A 87 -11.85 -3.54 17.65
N SER A 88 -10.52 -3.41 17.52
CA SER A 88 -9.84 -2.11 17.44
C SER A 88 -10.27 -1.29 16.23
N MET A 89 -10.66 -1.93 15.11
CA MET A 89 -11.20 -1.22 13.95
C MET A 89 -12.58 -0.62 14.26
N TYR A 90 -13.45 -1.32 14.98
CA TYR A 90 -14.74 -0.77 15.40
C TYR A 90 -14.56 0.40 16.36
N VAL A 91 -13.78 0.20 17.43
CA VAL A 91 -13.49 1.25 18.42
C VAL A 91 -12.76 2.42 17.75
N GLY A 92 -11.79 2.13 16.88
CA GLY A 92 -11.02 3.11 16.13
C GLY A 92 -11.89 3.98 15.22
N ASN A 93 -12.91 3.42 14.56
CA ASN A 93 -13.83 4.20 13.74
C ASN A 93 -14.72 5.13 14.60
N ILE A 94 -15.16 4.67 15.76
CA ILE A 94 -15.90 5.53 16.72
C ILE A 94 -14.99 6.68 17.18
N MET A 95 -13.76 6.36 17.59
CA MET A 95 -12.75 7.36 17.98
C MET A 95 -12.41 8.31 16.84
N LEU A 96 -12.37 7.82 15.60
CA LEU A 96 -12.10 8.62 14.42
C LEU A 96 -13.14 9.72 14.26
N ILE A 97 -14.44 9.42 14.45
CA ILE A 97 -15.51 10.42 14.44
C ILE A 97 -15.34 11.41 15.59
N ILE A 98 -15.14 10.92 16.82
CA ILE A 98 -15.00 11.75 18.02
C ILE A 98 -13.82 12.72 17.89
N LEU A 99 -12.70 12.30 17.30
CA LEU A 99 -11.52 13.12 17.12
C LEU A 99 -11.59 14.01 15.88
N ASN A 100 -12.02 13.49 14.72
CA ASN A 100 -12.00 14.26 13.48
C ASN A 100 -13.03 15.39 13.46
N LEU A 101 -14.23 15.17 14.00
CA LEU A 101 -15.29 16.19 13.95
C LEU A 101 -14.89 17.50 14.64
N PRO A 102 -14.30 17.51 15.86
CA PRO A 102 -13.79 18.75 16.47
C PRO A 102 -12.44 19.21 15.87
N LEU A 103 -11.56 18.28 15.46
CA LEU A 103 -10.22 18.63 14.97
C LEU A 103 -10.18 19.07 13.50
N VAL A 104 -11.27 18.95 12.74
CA VAL A 104 -11.32 19.32 11.31
C VAL A 104 -10.79 20.73 11.06
N GLY A 105 -11.08 21.68 11.96
CA GLY A 105 -10.57 23.05 11.86
C GLY A 105 -9.03 23.12 11.94
N VAL A 106 -8.41 22.31 12.81
CA VAL A 106 -6.95 22.22 12.94
C VAL A 106 -6.34 21.58 11.70
N TRP A 107 -6.94 20.51 11.18
CA TRP A 107 -6.46 19.84 9.97
C TRP A 107 -6.50 20.76 8.75
N VAL A 108 -7.57 21.55 8.60
CA VAL A 108 -7.69 22.54 7.53
C VAL A 108 -6.64 23.65 7.67
N GLN A 109 -6.31 24.08 8.89
CA GLN A 109 -5.23 25.03 9.12
C GLN A 109 -3.84 24.45 8.79
N LEU A 110 -3.63 23.16 9.07
CA LEU A 110 -2.38 22.48 8.76
C LEU A 110 -2.06 22.51 7.25
N LEU A 111 -3.08 22.47 6.39
CA LEU A 111 -2.92 22.59 4.93
C LEU A 111 -2.34 23.95 4.48
N ARG A 112 -2.42 24.98 5.33
CA ARG A 112 -1.84 26.30 5.07
C ARG A 112 -0.38 26.40 5.48
N VAL A 113 0.14 25.43 6.25
CA VAL A 113 1.54 25.44 6.69
C VAL A 113 2.44 25.16 5.50
N PRO A 114 3.40 26.05 5.19
CA PRO A 114 4.29 25.85 4.05
C PRO A 114 5.14 24.59 4.25
N TYR A 115 5.35 23.86 3.15
CA TYR A 115 6.11 22.61 3.16
C TYR A 115 7.53 22.77 3.75
N GLY A 116 8.14 23.96 3.60
CA GLY A 116 9.45 24.27 4.17
C GLY A 116 9.52 24.25 5.70
N ILE A 117 8.38 24.39 6.39
CA ILE A 117 8.29 24.24 7.85
C ILE A 117 7.87 22.81 8.21
N LEU A 118 6.91 22.26 7.46
CA LEU A 118 6.37 20.92 7.71
C LEU A 118 7.45 19.85 7.59
N ALA A 119 8.30 19.91 6.57
CA ALA A 119 9.32 18.89 6.32
C ALA A 119 10.37 18.77 7.45
N PRO A 120 10.99 19.86 7.96
CA PRO A 120 11.87 19.79 9.12
C PRO A 120 11.21 19.22 10.37
N VAL A 121 9.95 19.59 10.64
CA VAL A 121 9.19 19.08 11.79
C VAL A 121 8.97 17.58 11.68
N VAL A 122 8.60 17.09 10.49
CA VAL A 122 8.46 15.65 10.24
C VAL A 122 9.80 14.94 10.45
N ILE A 123 10.90 15.44 9.89
CA ILE A 123 12.23 14.85 10.07
C ILE A 123 12.61 14.79 11.56
N LEU A 124 12.34 15.86 12.31
CA LEU A 124 12.58 15.91 13.75
C LEU A 124 11.79 14.84 14.50
N PHE A 125 10.48 14.72 14.26
CA PHE A 125 9.67 13.68 14.91
C PHE A 125 10.12 12.27 14.52
N THR A 126 10.52 12.06 13.26
CA THR A 126 11.00 10.75 12.80
C THR A 126 12.33 10.40 13.45
N ALA A 127 13.23 11.37 13.60
CA ALA A 127 14.51 11.22 14.31
C ALA A 127 14.31 10.88 15.79
N ILE A 128 13.44 11.61 16.49
CA ILE A 128 13.10 11.36 17.90
C ILE A 128 12.46 9.97 18.04
N GLY A 129 11.50 9.64 17.18
CA GLY A 129 10.83 8.33 17.21
C GLY A 129 11.78 7.17 16.98
N SER A 130 12.70 7.30 16.01
CA SER A 130 13.72 6.28 15.73
C SER A 130 14.65 6.09 16.92
N TYR A 131 15.14 7.18 17.51
CA TYR A 131 16.07 7.11 18.65
C TYR A 131 15.38 6.57 19.92
N SER A 132 14.11 6.90 20.13
CA SER A 132 13.37 6.54 21.35
C SER A 132 13.13 5.03 21.53
N ILE A 133 13.23 4.22 20.46
CA ILE A 133 12.94 2.78 20.53
C ILE A 133 14.10 2.02 21.18
N ALA A 134 15.34 2.28 20.74
CA ALA A 134 16.52 1.53 21.18
C ALA A 134 17.57 2.41 21.89
N ASN A 135 17.39 3.73 21.95
CA ASN A 135 18.38 4.71 22.43
C ASN A 135 19.75 4.55 21.74
N GLN A 136 19.76 4.15 20.47
CA GLN A 136 20.98 3.96 19.69
C GLN A 136 21.17 5.07 18.67
N ALA A 137 22.36 5.68 18.68
CA ALA A 137 22.74 6.67 17.67
C ALA A 137 22.84 6.06 16.26
N PHE A 138 23.09 4.74 16.16
CA PHE A 138 23.10 4.02 14.89
C PHE A 138 21.79 4.18 14.11
N ASP A 139 20.65 4.11 14.80
CA ASP A 139 19.33 4.25 14.17
C ASP A 139 19.17 5.64 13.52
N LEU A 140 19.78 6.66 14.13
CA LEU A 140 19.78 8.02 13.59
C LEU A 140 20.64 8.14 12.32
N TYR A 141 21.82 7.50 12.30
CA TYR A 141 22.65 7.43 11.09
C TYR A 141 21.95 6.64 9.98
N ALA A 142 21.30 5.53 10.32
CA ALA A 142 20.52 4.73 9.38
C ALA A 142 19.35 5.54 8.81
N LEU A 143 18.62 6.28 9.65
CA LEU A 143 17.54 7.16 9.22
C LEU A 143 18.01 8.21 8.21
N ILE A 144 19.16 8.85 8.46
CA ILE A 144 19.73 9.81 7.51
C ILE A 144 20.16 9.12 6.22
N ALA A 145 20.86 7.98 6.30
CA ALA A 145 21.33 7.24 5.13
C ALA A 145 20.17 6.77 4.24
N PHE A 146 19.14 6.15 4.82
CA PHE A 146 17.94 5.73 4.08
C PHE A 146 17.09 6.92 3.62
N GLY A 147 17.09 8.04 4.35
CA GLY A 147 16.46 9.28 3.92
C GLY A 147 17.11 9.85 2.64
N VAL A 148 18.45 9.89 2.60
CA VAL A 148 19.21 10.29 1.41
C VAL A 148 18.98 9.32 0.26
N LEU A 149 19.02 8.00 0.51
CA LEU A 149 18.72 6.99 -0.49
C LEU A 149 17.30 7.17 -1.06
N GLY A 150 16.31 7.38 -0.21
CA GLY A 150 14.93 7.65 -0.61
C GLY A 150 14.81 8.92 -1.47
N TYR A 151 15.55 9.98 -1.14
CA TYR A 151 15.61 11.18 -1.97
C TYR A 151 16.19 10.90 -3.37
N VAL A 152 17.29 10.14 -3.44
CA VAL A 152 17.90 9.73 -4.72
C VAL A 152 16.92 8.90 -5.55
N LEU A 153 16.27 7.90 -4.94
CA LEU A 153 15.28 7.06 -5.60
C LEU A 153 14.08 7.88 -6.11
N ARG A 154 13.60 8.84 -5.32
CA ARG A 154 12.56 9.78 -5.76
C ARG A 154 13.01 10.63 -6.96
N LYS A 155 14.25 11.09 -6.97
CA LYS A 155 14.82 11.85 -8.10
C LYS A 155 14.94 11.01 -9.37
N LEU A 156 15.18 9.71 -9.21
CA LEU A 156 15.17 8.71 -10.27
C LEU A 156 13.74 8.26 -10.68
N LYS A 157 12.69 8.89 -10.14
CA LYS A 157 11.27 8.58 -10.38
C LYS A 157 10.83 7.18 -9.94
N PHE A 158 11.54 6.59 -8.97
CA PHE A 158 11.01 5.40 -8.30
C PHE A 158 9.84 5.79 -7.40
N GLU A 159 8.80 4.97 -7.42
CA GLU A 159 7.71 5.08 -6.46
C GLU A 159 8.21 4.63 -5.08
N ALA A 160 8.06 5.49 -4.08
CA ALA A 160 8.55 5.19 -2.73
C ALA A 160 7.71 4.10 -2.03
N GLY A 161 6.45 3.93 -2.41
CA GLY A 161 5.53 2.97 -1.78
C GLY A 161 5.92 1.49 -1.97
N PRO A 162 6.27 1.04 -3.19
CA PRO A 162 6.75 -0.32 -3.43
C PRO A 162 8.04 -0.70 -2.69
N LEU A 163 8.85 0.26 -2.24
CA LEU A 163 10.15 -0.02 -1.62
C LEU A 163 10.02 -0.75 -0.26
N PRO A 164 9.26 -0.26 0.74
CA PRO A 164 9.00 -1.01 1.96
C PRO A 164 8.39 -2.39 1.70
N LEU A 165 7.46 -2.47 0.74
CA LEU A 165 6.82 -3.72 0.35
C LEU A 165 7.85 -4.75 -0.15
N ALA A 166 8.75 -4.33 -1.04
CA ALA A 166 9.83 -5.15 -1.57
C ALA A 166 10.85 -5.54 -0.49
N PHE A 167 11.17 -4.62 0.42
CA PHE A 167 12.10 -4.88 1.53
C PHE A 167 11.59 -6.00 2.45
N ILE A 168 10.28 -6.01 2.74
CA ILE A 168 9.68 -7.00 3.63
C ILE A 168 9.44 -8.34 2.90
N LEU A 169 8.91 -8.29 1.68
CA LEU A 169 8.58 -9.49 0.91
C LEU A 169 9.80 -10.17 0.28
N GLY A 170 10.86 -9.42 -0.03
CA GLY A 170 12.06 -9.92 -0.71
C GLY A 170 12.66 -11.15 -0.04
N PRO A 171 13.00 -11.10 1.26
CA PRO A 171 13.54 -12.26 1.98
C PRO A 171 12.60 -13.47 1.99
N MET A 172 11.28 -13.23 2.06
CA MET A 172 10.28 -14.30 2.04
C MET A 172 10.20 -14.99 0.68
N ILE A 173 10.23 -14.20 -0.39
CA ILE A 173 10.25 -14.70 -1.78
C ILE A 173 11.54 -15.47 -2.03
N GLU A 174 12.70 -14.92 -1.65
CA GLU A 174 14.00 -15.56 -1.83
C GLU A 174 14.08 -16.88 -1.05
N GLY A 175 13.63 -16.89 0.21
CA GLY A 175 13.57 -18.10 1.03
C GLY A 175 12.68 -19.17 0.42
N SER A 176 11.48 -18.79 -0.02
CA SER A 176 10.52 -19.71 -0.65
C SER A 176 11.03 -20.26 -2.00
N MET A 177 11.66 -19.40 -2.81
CA MET A 177 12.27 -19.79 -4.08
C MET A 177 13.45 -20.75 -3.85
N ARG A 178 14.34 -20.43 -2.89
CA ARG A 178 15.48 -21.29 -2.54
C ARG A 178 15.00 -22.65 -2.04
N GLN A 179 14.02 -22.68 -1.15
CA GLN A 179 13.41 -23.92 -0.66
C GLN A 179 12.83 -24.75 -1.81
N SER A 180 12.09 -24.11 -2.72
CA SER A 180 11.51 -24.79 -3.89
C SER A 180 12.59 -25.40 -4.80
N LEU A 181 13.67 -24.67 -5.04
CA LEU A 181 14.79 -25.16 -5.87
C LEU A 181 15.57 -26.27 -5.17
N LEU A 182 15.76 -26.21 -3.85
CA LEU A 182 16.38 -27.30 -3.09
C LEU A 182 15.53 -28.58 -3.17
N MET A 183 14.21 -28.46 -3.10
CA MET A 183 13.29 -29.60 -3.26
C MET A 183 13.33 -30.22 -4.67
N SER A 184 13.70 -29.45 -5.70
CA SER A 184 13.78 -29.91 -7.09
C SER A 184 15.18 -30.29 -7.56
N GLY A 185 16.18 -30.22 -6.67
CA GLY A 185 17.59 -30.43 -7.05
C GLY A 185 18.15 -29.34 -7.96
N GLY A 186 17.65 -28.11 -7.86
CA GLY A 186 18.05 -26.96 -8.68
C GLY A 186 17.27 -26.81 -9.99
N ASN A 187 16.30 -27.67 -10.25
CA ASN A 187 15.53 -27.64 -11.49
C ASN A 187 14.31 -26.69 -11.40
N PHE A 188 14.26 -25.68 -12.26
CA PHE A 188 13.14 -24.73 -12.36
C PHE A 188 11.84 -25.35 -12.91
N LEU A 189 11.88 -26.57 -13.45
CA LEU A 189 10.68 -27.30 -13.89
C LEU A 189 9.67 -27.55 -12.75
N ILE A 190 10.09 -27.46 -11.47
CA ILE A 190 9.16 -27.57 -10.33
C ILE A 190 8.00 -26.57 -10.37
N PHE A 191 8.23 -25.40 -10.96
CA PHE A 191 7.20 -24.36 -11.08
C PHE A 191 6.12 -24.72 -12.12
N VAL A 192 6.40 -25.65 -13.04
CA VAL A 192 5.50 -26.11 -14.11
C VAL A 192 4.90 -27.48 -13.79
N THR A 193 5.65 -28.36 -13.12
CA THR A 193 5.18 -29.71 -12.79
C THR A 193 4.17 -29.74 -11.64
N ARG A 194 4.15 -28.71 -10.79
CA ARG A 194 3.16 -28.60 -9.71
C ARG A 194 1.91 -27.89 -10.19
N PRO A 195 0.71 -28.52 -10.12
CA PRO A 195 -0.51 -27.97 -10.72
C PRO A 195 -0.91 -26.59 -10.19
N ILE A 196 -0.75 -26.34 -8.88
CA ILE A 196 -1.04 -25.04 -8.26
C ILE A 196 -0.05 -23.96 -8.71
N SER A 197 1.24 -24.30 -8.78
CA SER A 197 2.26 -23.36 -9.27
C SER A 197 2.01 -23.04 -10.74
N LEU A 198 1.71 -24.05 -11.55
CA LEU A 198 1.43 -23.88 -12.97
C LEU A 198 0.21 -22.98 -13.19
N THR A 199 -0.88 -23.16 -12.45
CA THR A 199 -2.06 -22.30 -12.61
C THR A 199 -1.75 -20.85 -12.23
N ILE A 200 -1.03 -20.62 -11.14
CA ILE A 200 -0.63 -19.26 -10.72
C ILE A 200 0.27 -18.61 -11.78
N VAL A 201 1.29 -19.33 -12.27
CA VAL A 201 2.21 -18.85 -13.31
C VAL A 201 1.47 -18.58 -14.62
N ALA A 202 0.56 -19.46 -15.02
CA ALA A 202 -0.24 -19.29 -16.23
C ALA A 202 -1.18 -18.08 -16.14
N VAL A 203 -1.85 -17.89 -15.00
CA VAL A 203 -2.69 -16.71 -14.75
C VAL A 203 -1.86 -15.43 -14.77
N PHE A 204 -0.70 -15.43 -14.10
CA PHE A 204 0.23 -14.30 -14.13
C PHE A 204 0.69 -13.97 -15.56
N ALA A 205 1.12 -14.98 -16.33
CA ALA A 205 1.52 -14.81 -17.72
C ALA A 205 0.37 -14.26 -18.58
N LEU A 206 -0.86 -14.74 -18.37
CA LEU A 206 -2.05 -14.26 -19.07
C LEU A 206 -2.33 -12.78 -18.75
N PHE A 207 -2.21 -12.36 -17.50
CA PHE A 207 -2.35 -10.95 -17.13
C PHE A 207 -1.28 -10.07 -17.76
N VAL A 208 -0.01 -10.49 -17.70
CA VAL A 208 1.11 -9.73 -18.27
C VAL A 208 0.98 -9.61 -19.78
N VAL A 209 0.72 -10.72 -20.48
CA VAL A 209 0.53 -10.74 -21.94
C VAL A 209 -0.71 -9.96 -22.32
N GLY A 210 -1.82 -10.11 -21.58
CA GLY A 210 -3.05 -9.37 -21.80
C GLY A 210 -2.84 -7.86 -21.69
N GLN A 211 -2.12 -7.41 -20.65
CA GLN A 211 -1.78 -5.99 -20.47
C GLN A 211 -0.83 -5.48 -21.56
N ALA A 212 0.19 -6.25 -21.93
CA ALA A 212 1.10 -5.90 -23.01
C ALA A 212 0.36 -5.76 -24.35
N VAL A 213 -0.51 -6.71 -24.70
CA VAL A 213 -1.32 -6.66 -25.92
C VAL A 213 -2.29 -5.48 -25.89
N PHE A 214 -2.94 -5.21 -24.76
CA PHE A 214 -3.83 -4.07 -24.61
C PHE A 214 -3.07 -2.73 -24.75
N ALA A 215 -1.90 -2.61 -24.12
CA ALA A 215 -1.04 -1.44 -24.23
C ALA A 215 -0.59 -1.20 -25.68
N ILE A 216 -0.15 -2.25 -26.39
CA ILE A 216 0.25 -2.17 -27.81
C ILE A 216 -0.95 -1.78 -28.70
N ARG A 217 -2.13 -2.38 -28.47
CA ARG A 217 -3.36 -2.05 -29.22
C ARG A 217 -3.79 -0.60 -28.97
N ARG A 218 -3.69 -0.11 -27.74
CA ARG A 218 -4.01 1.28 -27.38
C ARG A 218 -3.04 2.27 -28.04
N ALA A 219 -1.74 1.97 -28.02
CA ALA A 219 -0.72 2.77 -28.70
C ALA A 219 -0.95 2.85 -30.21
N LYS A 220 -1.29 1.72 -30.86
CA LYS A 220 -1.64 1.70 -32.29
C LYS A 220 -2.91 2.50 -32.62
N ARG A 221 -3.92 2.45 -31.74
CA ARG A 221 -5.18 3.20 -31.92
C ARG A 221 -4.98 4.71 -31.75
N SER A 222 -4.12 5.13 -30.84
CA SER A 222 -3.73 6.54 -30.69
C SER A 222 -2.91 7.07 -31.87
N ALA A 223 -2.02 6.24 -32.44
CA ALA A 223 -1.25 6.60 -33.64
C ALA A 223 -2.13 6.70 -34.91
N GLY A 224 -3.14 5.84 -35.06
CA GLY A 224 -4.08 5.89 -36.20
C GLY A 224 -5.01 7.11 -36.19
N VAL A 225 -5.31 7.69 -35.02
CA VAL A 225 -6.12 8.91 -34.92
C VAL A 225 -5.31 10.16 -35.25
N GLN A 226 -4.01 10.19 -34.97
CA GLN A 226 -3.12 11.31 -35.34
C GLN A 226 -2.74 11.34 -36.84
N ALA A 227 -2.83 10.21 -37.54
CA ALA A 227 -2.60 10.15 -38.98
C ALA A 227 -3.86 10.43 -39.82
N ALA A 228 -5.04 10.48 -39.18
CA ALA A 228 -6.33 10.73 -39.81
C ALA A 228 -6.88 12.16 -39.55
N VAL A 229 -6.15 12.96 -38.75
CA VAL A 229 -6.35 14.40 -38.54
C VAL A 229 -5.25 15.14 -39.28
#